data_AF-A0A7S0MNL8-F1
#
_entry.id   AF-A0A7S0MNL8-F1
#
_cell.length_a   1.000
_cell.length_b   1.000
_cell.length_c   1.000
_cell.angle_alpha   90.00
_cell.angle_beta   90.00
_cell.angle_gamma   90.00
#
_symmetry.space_group_name_H-M   'P 1'
#
loop_
_entity.id
_entity.type
_entity.pdbx_description
1 polymer ?
#
loop_
_entity_poly.entity_id
_entity_poly.type
_entity_poly.pdbx_seq_one_letter_code
_entity_poly.pdbx_strand_id
1 'polypeptide(L)'
;GHGELAGGSGFAGTAMTAIGGEEVFLHQLLQIARLLDTPFQETIVDVLRRHSLEPQVSVLQGPPTTSPAGPIKVECNFSTGPGTVEIHPGPVKRVSRMNAKLAKYAPPHPRGVWPLAANILDPVRASVVCNGPAQILEVLGWFAAESSGLALCRVKNKFAQTSCIDDGYRDLSLSLVFSDSSGLRLIGEVQIHDREMHELKLQMHRLYMVKRAIDSSNLFE
;
A
#
# COMPACT_ATOMS: atom_id res chain seq x y z
N GLY A 1 29.93 50.78 -6.18
CA GLY A 1 28.59 51.22 -5.77
C GLY A 1 27.95 50.10 -4.98
N HIS A 2 28.01 50.20 -3.67
CA HIS A 2 27.37 49.27 -2.73
C HIS A 2 25.88 49.57 -2.67
N GLY A 3 25.05 48.56 -2.92
CA GLY A 3 23.60 48.59 -2.70
C GLY A 3 23.21 47.44 -1.77
N GLU A 4 23.19 47.74 -0.47
CA GLU A 4 22.46 46.98 0.55
C GLU A 4 20.96 46.97 0.20
N LEU A 5 20.34 45.79 0.22
CA LEU A 5 18.89 45.65 0.34
C LEU A 5 18.57 44.80 1.56
N ALA A 6 17.72 45.40 2.38
CA ALA A 6 17.45 45.07 3.76
C ALA A 6 16.55 43.85 3.96
N GLY A 7 16.89 43.10 5.01
CA GLY A 7 16.01 42.67 6.10
C GLY A 7 14.52 42.46 5.80
N GLY A 8 14.15 41.24 5.45
CA GLY A 8 12.80 40.70 5.63
C GLY A 8 12.76 39.84 6.89
N SER A 9 12.49 40.46 8.04
CA SER A 9 12.27 39.78 9.32
C SER A 9 10.82 39.27 9.44
N GLY A 10 10.67 38.09 10.04
CA GLY A 10 9.53 37.80 10.91
C GLY A 10 8.27 37.20 10.27
N PHE A 11 8.33 35.97 9.78
CA PHE A 11 7.18 35.05 9.80
C PHE A 11 7.57 33.73 10.52
N ALA A 12 7.97 33.86 11.78
CA ALA A 12 8.04 32.74 12.73
C ALA A 12 6.77 32.71 13.58
N GLY A 13 5.61 32.77 12.92
CA GLY A 13 4.30 32.77 13.55
C GLY A 13 3.55 31.47 13.24
N THR A 14 3.28 30.70 14.29
CA THR A 14 2.16 29.74 14.38
C THR A 14 2.34 28.35 13.74
N ALA A 15 3.42 27.63 14.10
CA ALA A 15 3.53 26.19 13.82
C ALA A 15 2.78 25.29 14.84
N MET A 16 2.10 25.87 15.84
CA MET A 16 1.66 25.13 17.05
C MET A 16 0.17 24.73 17.10
N THR A 17 -0.63 24.94 16.05
CA THR A 17 -2.06 24.56 16.03
C THR A 17 -2.46 23.57 14.94
N ALA A 18 -1.54 23.18 14.04
CA ALA A 18 -1.83 22.22 12.97
C ALA A 18 -2.05 20.77 13.45
N ILE A 19 -1.60 20.43 14.67
CA ILE A 19 -1.66 19.07 15.21
C ILE A 19 -3.11 18.65 15.53
N GLY A 20 -3.97 19.57 15.97
CA GLY A 20 -5.36 19.23 16.32
C GLY A 20 -6.25 18.93 15.11
N GLY A 21 -5.96 19.50 13.93
CA GLY A 21 -6.77 19.29 12.73
C GLY A 21 -6.46 17.98 12.00
N GLU A 22 -5.23 17.48 12.10
CA GLU A 22 -4.77 16.30 11.35
C GLU A 22 -5.53 15.02 11.72
N GLU A 23 -5.90 14.88 12.99
CA GLU A 23 -6.65 13.73 13.50
C GLU A 23 -8.00 13.56 12.78
N VAL A 24 -8.68 14.67 12.45
CA VAL A 24 -9.95 14.65 11.72
C VAL A 24 -9.76 14.00 10.34
N PHE A 25 -8.71 14.38 9.60
CA PHE A 25 -8.42 13.82 8.29
C PHE A 25 -8.01 12.35 8.34
N LEU A 26 -7.27 11.94 9.37
CA LEU A 26 -6.92 10.53 9.59
C LEU A 26 -8.15 9.67 9.88
N HIS A 27 -9.06 10.14 10.74
CA HIS A 27 -10.29 9.40 11.01
C HIS A 27 -11.18 9.33 9.76
N GLN A 28 -11.31 10.42 9.01
CA GLN A 28 -12.03 10.41 7.73
C GLN A 28 -11.42 9.40 6.75
N LEU A 29 -10.09 9.42 6.59
CA LEU A 29 -9.39 8.45 5.74
C LEU A 29 -9.62 7.02 6.21
N LEU A 30 -9.62 6.76 7.53
CA LEU A 30 -9.90 5.45 8.08
C LEU A 30 -11.33 4.98 7.79
N GLN A 31 -12.32 5.86 7.91
CA GLN A 31 -13.71 5.51 7.61
C GLN A 31 -13.89 5.19 6.13
N ILE A 32 -13.33 6.02 5.24
CA ILE A 32 -13.33 5.78 3.79
C ILE A 32 -12.62 4.44 3.49
N ALA A 33 -11.47 4.20 4.11
CA ALA A 33 -10.73 2.95 3.94
C ALA A 33 -11.54 1.72 4.36
N ARG A 34 -12.29 1.79 5.46
CA ARG A 34 -13.16 0.69 5.91
C ARG A 34 -14.31 0.42 4.95
N LEU A 35 -14.94 1.48 4.43
CA LEU A 35 -16.03 1.35 3.46
C LEU A 35 -15.53 0.77 2.14
N LEU A 36 -14.33 1.16 1.71
CA LEU A 36 -13.77 0.79 0.42
C LEU A 36 -12.83 -0.43 0.46
N ASP A 37 -12.55 -1.03 1.62
CA ASP A 37 -11.63 -2.18 1.71
C ASP A 37 -12.14 -3.36 0.90
N THR A 38 -13.34 -3.87 1.20
CA THR A 38 -13.90 -5.02 0.47
C THR A 38 -14.05 -4.76 -1.03
N PRO A 39 -14.67 -3.65 -1.49
CA PRO A 39 -14.76 -3.35 -2.92
C PRO A 39 -13.40 -3.24 -3.62
N PHE A 40 -12.39 -2.69 -2.93
CA PHE A 40 -11.03 -2.62 -3.45
C PHE A 40 -10.41 -4.01 -3.62
N GLN A 41 -10.55 -4.90 -2.63
CA GLN A 41 -10.07 -6.28 -2.73
C GLN A 41 -10.78 -7.06 -3.85
N GLU A 42 -12.10 -6.89 -3.98
CA GLU A 42 -12.89 -7.50 -5.07
C GLU A 42 -12.41 -7.02 -6.43
N THR A 43 -12.15 -5.73 -6.58
CA THR A 43 -11.62 -5.16 -7.84
C THR A 43 -10.26 -5.75 -8.20
N ILE A 44 -9.37 -5.96 -7.22
CA ILE A 44 -8.08 -6.63 -7.43
C ILE A 44 -8.26 -8.06 -7.95
N VAL A 45 -9.19 -8.82 -7.35
CA VAL A 45 -9.52 -10.18 -7.79
C VAL A 45 -10.08 -10.15 -9.21
N ASP A 46 -10.96 -9.20 -9.52
CA ASP A 46 -11.58 -9.08 -10.83
C ASP A 46 -10.58 -8.72 -11.93
N VAL A 47 -9.60 -7.85 -11.64
CA VAL A 47 -8.48 -7.59 -12.56
C VAL A 47 -7.77 -8.89 -12.92
N LEU A 48 -7.42 -9.72 -11.94
CA LEU A 48 -6.73 -10.99 -12.17
C LEU A 48 -7.63 -12.02 -12.89
N ARG A 49 -8.92 -12.09 -12.56
CA ARG A 49 -9.90 -12.99 -13.20
C ARG A 49 -10.13 -12.70 -14.67
N ARG A 50 -9.99 -11.45 -15.14
CA ARG A 50 -10.09 -11.15 -16.58
C ARG A 50 -8.99 -11.83 -17.40
N HIS A 51 -7.92 -12.28 -16.73
CA HIS A 51 -6.82 -13.01 -17.33
C HIS A 51 -6.82 -14.50 -16.93
N SER A 52 -7.91 -15.03 -16.38
CA SER A 52 -8.01 -16.44 -15.99
C SER A 52 -8.27 -17.38 -17.17
N LEU A 53 -7.82 -18.63 -17.04
CA LEU A 53 -7.94 -19.67 -18.09
C LEU A 53 -9.38 -20.15 -18.33
N GLU A 54 -10.25 -20.05 -17.31
CA GLU A 54 -11.65 -20.41 -17.43
C GLU A 54 -12.55 -19.24 -16.97
N PRO A 55 -13.66 -18.96 -17.69
CA PRO A 55 -14.70 -18.05 -17.23
C PRO A 55 -15.45 -18.51 -15.96
N GLN A 56 -15.17 -19.71 -15.44
CA GLN A 56 -15.91 -20.34 -14.34
C GLN A 56 -14.99 -20.85 -13.22
N VAL A 57 -14.29 -19.95 -12.53
CA VAL A 57 -13.65 -20.35 -11.27
C VAL A 57 -14.71 -20.41 -10.18
N SER A 58 -14.96 -21.62 -9.68
CA SER A 58 -15.68 -21.85 -8.44
C SER A 58 -14.96 -21.08 -7.33
N VAL A 59 -15.53 -19.96 -6.88
CA VAL A 59 -15.14 -19.37 -5.60
C VAL A 59 -15.33 -20.48 -4.60
N LEU A 60 -14.26 -21.04 -4.05
CA LEU A 60 -14.32 -21.91 -2.89
C LEU A 60 -14.83 -21.04 -1.72
N GLN A 61 -16.14 -20.77 -1.73
CA GLN A 61 -16.88 -20.18 -0.63
C GLN A 61 -16.98 -21.27 0.42
N GLY A 62 -15.88 -21.48 1.14
CA GLY A 62 -15.99 -22.03 2.48
C GLY A 62 -16.89 -21.10 3.30
N PRO A 63 -17.68 -21.63 4.23
CA PRO A 63 -18.46 -20.80 5.15
C PRO A 63 -17.54 -19.75 5.80
N PRO A 64 -18.07 -18.55 6.14
CA PRO A 64 -17.32 -17.49 6.80
C PRO A 64 -16.87 -17.99 8.18
N THR A 65 -15.75 -18.69 8.19
CA THR A 65 -15.09 -19.19 9.38
C THR A 65 -14.24 -18.05 9.91
N THR A 66 -14.29 -17.86 11.22
CA THR A 66 -13.56 -16.83 11.99
C THR A 66 -12.03 -16.96 11.92
N SER A 67 -11.52 -17.85 11.06
CA SER A 67 -10.11 -17.95 10.73
C SER A 67 -9.74 -16.84 9.74
N PRO A 68 -8.53 -16.26 9.78
CA PRO A 68 -8.08 -15.38 8.71
C PRO A 68 -8.23 -16.12 7.38
N ALA A 69 -9.10 -15.60 6.50
CA ALA A 69 -9.31 -16.16 5.18
C ALA A 69 -7.94 -16.35 4.53
N GLY A 70 -7.64 -17.59 4.13
CA GLY A 70 -6.38 -17.90 3.47
C GLY A 70 -6.22 -17.11 2.16
N PRO A 71 -5.06 -17.25 1.49
CA PRO A 71 -4.87 -16.60 0.20
C PRO A 71 -5.92 -17.03 -0.83
N ILE A 72 -6.39 -16.05 -1.61
CA ILE A 72 -7.25 -16.31 -2.77
C ILE A 72 -6.35 -16.72 -3.92
N LYS A 73 -6.57 -17.90 -4.50
CA LYS A 73 -5.79 -18.39 -5.64
C LYS A 73 -6.55 -18.14 -6.95
N VAL A 74 -5.86 -17.66 -7.96
CA VAL A 74 -6.39 -17.42 -9.31
C VAL A 74 -5.46 -18.07 -10.33
N GLU A 75 -6.00 -18.93 -11.19
CA GLU A 75 -5.28 -19.51 -12.31
C GLU A 75 -5.34 -18.57 -13.51
N CYS A 76 -4.21 -17.98 -13.88
CA CYS A 76 -4.09 -16.99 -14.95
C CYS A 76 -3.40 -17.59 -16.19
N ASN A 77 -3.72 -17.03 -17.35
CA ASN A 77 -3.05 -17.33 -18.61
C ASN A 77 -1.94 -16.28 -18.86
N PHE A 78 -0.69 -16.66 -18.60
CA PHE A 78 0.47 -15.82 -18.88
C PHE A 78 1.02 -16.07 -20.29
N SER A 79 1.84 -15.15 -20.77
CA SER A 79 2.59 -15.33 -22.02
C SER A 79 3.48 -16.58 -22.03
N THR A 80 3.96 -17.00 -20.85
CA THR A 80 4.76 -18.22 -20.66
C THR A 80 3.93 -19.49 -20.45
N GLY A 81 2.59 -19.39 -20.46
CA GLY A 81 1.65 -20.47 -20.20
C GLY A 81 0.83 -20.28 -18.92
N PRO A 82 -0.03 -21.27 -18.57
CA PRO A 82 -0.80 -21.29 -17.34
C PRO A 82 0.04 -21.05 -16.07
N GLY A 83 -0.49 -20.29 -15.11
CA GLY A 83 0.15 -20.14 -13.80
C GLY A 83 -0.79 -19.62 -12.72
N THR A 84 -0.51 -20.02 -11.47
CA THR A 84 -1.27 -19.60 -10.30
C THR A 84 -0.72 -18.32 -9.69
N VAL A 85 -1.62 -17.36 -9.40
CA VAL A 85 -1.36 -16.16 -8.59
C VAL A 85 -2.09 -16.29 -7.25
N GLU A 86 -1.45 -15.84 -6.16
CA GLU A 86 -2.11 -15.73 -4.85
C GLU A 86 -2.34 -14.29 -4.46
N ILE A 87 -3.52 -14.00 -3.94
CA ILE A 87 -3.88 -12.69 -3.40
C ILE A 87 -4.02 -12.83 -1.90
N HIS A 88 -3.29 -11.99 -1.18
CA HIS A 88 -3.28 -11.88 0.27
C HIS A 88 -3.83 -10.50 0.64
N PRO A 89 -5.15 -10.38 0.91
CA PRO A 89 -5.75 -9.13 1.39
C PRO A 89 -5.06 -8.67 2.67
N GLY A 90 -4.64 -7.40 2.69
CA GLY A 90 -4.07 -6.80 3.89
C GLY A 90 -5.16 -6.11 4.69
N PRO A 91 -5.13 -6.16 6.04
CA PRO A 91 -6.10 -5.42 6.83
C PRO A 91 -5.93 -3.92 6.62
N VAL A 92 -7.04 -3.18 6.72
CA VAL A 92 -7.05 -1.71 6.78
C VAL A 92 -5.99 -1.23 7.75
N LYS A 93 -5.17 -0.27 7.31
CA LYS A 93 -4.06 0.24 8.10
C LYS A 93 -4.59 0.85 9.40
N ARG A 94 -3.98 0.47 10.54
CA ARG A 94 -4.33 1.02 11.86
C ARG A 94 -3.89 2.49 11.99
N VAL A 95 -4.66 3.29 12.72
CA VAL A 95 -4.36 4.71 13.00
C VAL A 95 -2.95 4.90 13.56
N SER A 96 -2.53 4.07 14.52
CA SER A 96 -1.17 4.13 15.08
C SER A 96 -0.07 3.98 14.02
N ARG A 97 -0.31 3.16 12.99
CA ARG A 97 0.61 2.98 11.85
C ARG A 97 0.53 4.13 10.86
N MET A 98 -0.63 4.76 10.70
CA MET A 98 -0.77 5.99 9.91
C MET A 98 -0.01 7.14 10.58
N ASN A 99 -0.20 7.36 11.89
CA ASN A 99 0.53 8.36 12.67
C ASN A 99 2.05 8.18 12.57
N ALA A 100 2.55 6.96 12.76
CA ALA A 100 3.98 6.66 12.61
C ALA A 100 4.51 6.95 11.19
N LYS A 101 3.65 6.87 10.16
CA LYS A 101 4.00 7.23 8.78
C LYS A 101 3.95 8.74 8.58
N LEU A 102 2.96 9.45 9.15
CA LEU A 102 2.88 10.90 9.12
C LEU A 102 4.06 11.60 9.77
N ALA A 103 4.59 11.04 10.87
CA ALA A 103 5.79 11.58 11.53
C ALA A 103 6.99 11.72 10.57
N LYS A 104 7.08 10.87 9.53
CA LYS A 104 8.14 10.94 8.50
C LYS A 104 7.94 12.09 7.51
N TYR A 105 6.74 12.61 7.42
CA TYR A 105 6.35 13.72 6.55
C TYR A 105 6.16 15.02 7.32
N ALA A 106 6.43 15.05 8.62
CA ALA A 106 6.36 16.28 9.39
C ALA A 106 7.32 17.34 8.81
N PRO A 107 6.97 18.63 8.84
CA PRO A 107 7.89 19.71 8.50
C PRO A 107 9.24 19.54 9.22
N PRO A 108 10.37 19.82 8.54
CA PRO A 108 10.50 20.53 7.27
C PRO A 108 10.47 19.61 6.03
N HIS A 109 9.95 18.39 6.13
CA HIS A 109 9.94 17.47 5.00
C HIS A 109 9.24 18.09 3.77
N PRO A 110 9.79 18.03 2.53
CA PRO A 110 9.24 18.72 1.36
C PRO A 110 7.81 18.32 0.99
N ARG A 111 7.42 17.08 1.32
CA ARG A 111 6.05 16.56 1.15
C ARG A 111 5.12 16.83 2.35
N GLY A 112 5.60 17.54 3.37
CA GLY A 112 4.87 17.86 4.60
C GLY A 112 3.86 18.98 4.42
N VAL A 113 3.07 18.91 3.35
CA VAL A 113 1.98 19.84 3.07
C VAL A 113 0.74 19.35 3.81
N TRP A 114 0.07 20.27 4.51
CA TRP A 114 -1.15 19.97 5.24
C TRP A 114 -2.35 19.81 4.27
N PRO A 115 -3.26 18.84 4.50
CA PRO A 115 -3.21 17.83 5.55
C PRO A 115 -2.20 16.73 5.26
N LEU A 116 -1.43 16.31 6.27
CA LEU A 116 -0.36 15.34 6.11
C LEU A 116 -0.89 13.95 5.70
N ALA A 117 -2.14 13.63 6.06
CA ALA A 117 -2.89 12.43 5.72
C ALA A 117 -2.90 12.14 4.23
N ALA A 118 -2.78 13.17 3.38
CA ALA A 118 -2.64 13.01 1.93
C ALA A 118 -1.38 12.19 1.52
N ASN A 119 -0.39 12.04 2.41
CA ASN A 119 0.79 11.20 2.19
C ASN A 119 0.58 9.71 2.55
N ILE A 120 -0.59 9.33 3.08
CA ILE A 120 -0.95 7.93 3.36
C ILE A 120 -1.56 7.31 2.11
N LEU A 121 -0.72 6.62 1.33
CA LEU A 121 -1.10 6.01 0.04
C LEU A 121 -1.51 4.53 0.12
N ASP A 122 -1.53 3.97 1.32
CA ASP A 122 -1.76 2.55 1.57
C ASP A 122 -2.77 2.29 2.73
N PRO A 123 -3.87 3.05 2.85
CA PRO A 123 -4.92 2.80 3.86
C PRO A 123 -5.56 1.43 3.68
N VAL A 124 -5.83 1.01 2.44
CA VAL A 124 -6.19 -0.35 2.03
C VAL A 124 -5.07 -0.92 1.18
N ARG A 125 -4.90 -2.25 1.21
CA ARG A 125 -3.77 -2.89 0.53
C ARG A 125 -3.97 -4.37 0.28
N ALA A 126 -3.27 -4.90 -0.71
CA ALA A 126 -3.16 -6.32 -0.98
C ALA A 126 -1.73 -6.70 -1.36
N SER A 127 -1.39 -7.97 -1.18
CA SER A 127 -0.20 -8.57 -1.77
C SER A 127 -0.59 -9.58 -2.83
N VAL A 128 0.01 -9.47 -4.01
CA VAL A 128 -0.17 -10.39 -5.13
C VAL A 128 1.14 -11.16 -5.28
N VAL A 129 1.08 -12.48 -5.18
CA VAL A 129 2.25 -13.36 -5.16
C VAL A 129 2.27 -14.16 -6.45
N CYS A 130 3.36 -14.03 -7.20
CA CYS A 130 3.59 -14.64 -8.49
C CYS A 130 4.74 -15.65 -8.42
N ASN A 131 4.85 -16.52 -9.41
CA ASN A 131 5.95 -17.48 -9.56
C ASN A 131 6.97 -16.94 -10.58
N GLY A 132 7.89 -16.10 -10.13
CA GLY A 132 8.95 -15.55 -10.96
C GLY A 132 8.67 -14.19 -11.60
N PRO A 133 9.72 -13.54 -12.13
CA PRO A 133 9.68 -12.16 -12.59
C PRO A 133 8.82 -11.92 -13.83
N ALA A 134 8.70 -12.91 -14.73
CA ALA A 134 7.86 -12.78 -15.93
C ALA A 134 6.39 -12.52 -15.56
N GLN A 135 5.85 -13.32 -14.63
CA GLN A 135 4.49 -13.15 -14.13
C GLN A 135 4.29 -11.81 -13.40
N ILE A 136 5.29 -11.36 -12.63
CA ILE A 136 5.25 -10.04 -11.95
C ILE A 136 5.06 -8.90 -12.95
N LEU A 137 5.80 -8.94 -14.06
CA LEU A 137 5.72 -7.90 -15.10
C LEU A 137 4.38 -7.94 -15.86
N GLU A 138 3.84 -9.13 -16.12
CA GLU A 138 2.51 -9.26 -16.74
C GLU A 138 1.39 -8.75 -15.79
N VAL A 139 1.42 -9.13 -14.52
CA VAL A 139 0.47 -8.64 -13.51
C VAL A 139 0.54 -7.13 -13.37
N LEU A 140 1.75 -6.53 -13.38
CA LEU A 140 1.92 -5.09 -13.43
C LEU A 140 1.21 -4.49 -14.66
N GLY A 141 1.39 -5.10 -15.83
CA GLY A 141 0.72 -4.69 -17.06
C GLY A 141 -0.81 -4.73 -16.95
N TRP A 142 -1.37 -5.76 -16.32
CA TRP A 142 -2.82 -5.89 -16.10
C TRP A 142 -3.37 -4.80 -15.18
N PHE A 143 -2.66 -4.44 -14.11
CA PHE A 143 -3.04 -3.31 -13.23
C PHE A 143 -2.82 -1.94 -13.88
N ALA A 144 -1.87 -1.82 -14.79
CA ALA A 144 -1.59 -0.57 -15.51
C ALA A 144 -2.56 -0.32 -16.68
N ALA A 145 -3.24 -1.35 -17.16
CA ALA A 145 -4.20 -1.24 -18.26
C ALA A 145 -5.43 -0.42 -17.85
N GLU A 146 -5.96 0.39 -18.78
CA GLU A 146 -7.18 1.17 -18.56
C GLU A 146 -8.40 0.28 -18.24
N SER A 147 -8.42 -0.93 -18.80
CA SER A 147 -9.45 -1.95 -18.55
C SER A 147 -9.44 -2.47 -17.11
N SER A 148 -8.42 -2.16 -16.30
CA SER A 148 -8.36 -2.58 -14.90
C SER A 148 -9.49 -1.96 -14.06
N GLY A 149 -9.95 -0.76 -14.42
CA GLY A 149 -10.83 0.06 -13.58
C GLY A 149 -10.09 0.78 -12.44
N LEU A 150 -8.75 0.69 -12.41
CA LEU A 150 -7.88 1.29 -11.40
C LEU A 150 -6.92 2.25 -12.09
N ALA A 151 -6.80 3.49 -11.60
CA ALA A 151 -5.85 4.43 -12.18
C ALA A 151 -4.50 4.33 -11.46
N LEU A 152 -3.47 3.85 -12.15
CA LEU A 152 -2.11 3.75 -11.61
C LEU A 152 -1.49 5.13 -11.42
N CYS A 153 -1.23 5.53 -10.17
CA CYS A 153 -0.67 6.85 -9.86
C CYS A 153 0.82 6.80 -9.46
N ARG A 154 1.30 5.66 -8.97
CA ARG A 154 2.72 5.50 -8.61
C ARG A 154 3.16 4.04 -8.70
N VAL A 155 4.37 3.85 -9.22
CA VAL A 155 5.10 2.58 -9.14
C VAL A 155 6.36 2.80 -8.30
N LYS A 156 6.58 1.93 -7.31
CA LYS A 156 7.85 1.82 -6.57
C LYS A 156 8.47 0.48 -6.88
N ASN A 157 9.54 0.50 -7.68
CA ASN A 157 10.31 -0.68 -7.99
C ASN A 157 11.48 -0.84 -7.00
N LYS A 158 11.38 -1.77 -6.05
CA LYS A 158 12.51 -2.06 -5.15
C LYS A 158 13.56 -2.98 -5.77
N PHE A 159 13.23 -3.74 -6.81
CA PHE A 159 14.21 -4.57 -7.53
C PHE A 159 15.31 -3.73 -8.18
N ALA A 160 14.98 -2.52 -8.64
CA ALA A 160 15.95 -1.59 -9.23
C ALA A 160 16.85 -0.87 -8.20
N GLN A 161 16.61 -1.05 -6.90
CA GLN A 161 17.42 -0.39 -5.87
C GLN A 161 18.74 -1.13 -5.68
N THR A 162 19.82 -0.49 -6.09
CA THR A 162 21.20 -1.00 -6.06
C THR A 162 21.85 -0.89 -4.68
N SER A 163 21.41 0.05 -3.85
CA SER A 163 21.84 0.15 -2.46
C SER A 163 21.40 -1.09 -1.67
N CYS A 164 22.22 -1.54 -0.72
CA CYS A 164 21.79 -2.50 0.30
C CYS A 164 20.46 -2.01 0.89
N ILE A 165 19.37 -2.72 0.59
CA ILE A 165 18.11 -2.42 1.25
C ILE A 165 18.24 -2.95 2.67
N ASP A 166 17.96 -2.10 3.66
CA ASP A 166 18.13 -2.41 5.09
C ASP A 166 17.43 -3.70 5.53
N ASP A 167 16.39 -4.11 4.79
CA ASP A 167 15.61 -5.32 5.03
C ASP A 167 15.91 -6.44 4.01
N GLY A 168 16.79 -6.23 3.04
CA GLY A 168 17.11 -7.20 1.99
C GLY A 168 15.94 -7.54 1.04
N TYR A 169 14.77 -6.96 1.25
CA TYR A 169 13.52 -7.41 0.66
C TYR A 169 13.14 -6.61 -0.60
N ARG A 170 12.67 -7.31 -1.64
CA ARG A 170 12.40 -6.76 -2.97
C ARG A 170 10.95 -7.03 -3.41
N ASP A 171 10.25 -5.98 -3.82
CA ASP A 171 8.89 -6.02 -4.37
C ASP A 171 8.66 -4.91 -5.41
N LEU A 172 7.55 -5.02 -6.15
CA LEU A 172 6.93 -3.90 -6.86
C LEU A 172 5.73 -3.42 -6.03
N SER A 173 5.68 -2.14 -5.67
CA SER A 173 4.50 -1.54 -5.04
C SER A 173 3.82 -0.58 -6.01
N LEU A 174 2.52 -0.80 -6.21
CA LEU A 174 1.65 0.00 -7.05
C LEU A 174 0.70 0.79 -6.16
N SER A 175 0.68 2.11 -6.31
CA SER A 175 -0.38 2.95 -5.74
C SER A 175 -1.45 3.17 -6.82
N LEU A 176 -2.67 2.77 -6.51
CA LEU A 176 -3.80 2.73 -7.44
C LEU A 176 -4.91 3.61 -6.89
N VAL A 177 -5.44 4.53 -7.70
CA VAL A 177 -6.65 5.28 -7.35
C VAL A 177 -7.86 4.40 -7.61
N PHE A 178 -8.63 4.16 -6.56
CA PHE A 178 -9.87 3.40 -6.60
C PHE A 178 -11.05 4.32 -6.33
N SER A 179 -12.15 4.10 -7.05
CA SER A 179 -13.40 4.82 -6.89
C SER A 179 -14.55 3.83 -6.93
N ASP A 180 -15.48 3.90 -5.98
CA ASP A 180 -16.67 3.06 -5.99
C ASP A 180 -17.84 3.73 -6.74
N SER A 181 -18.99 3.05 -6.78
CA SER A 181 -20.22 3.56 -7.40
C SER A 181 -20.85 4.71 -6.62
N SER A 182 -20.50 4.91 -5.35
CA SER A 182 -20.98 6.05 -4.54
C SER A 182 -20.16 7.33 -4.77
N GLY A 183 -19.06 7.23 -5.52
CA GLY A 183 -18.16 8.35 -5.80
C GLY A 183 -17.10 8.56 -4.71
N LEU A 184 -17.02 7.69 -3.71
CA LEU A 184 -15.94 7.70 -2.74
C LEU A 184 -14.65 7.23 -3.41
N ARG A 185 -13.53 7.87 -3.06
CA ARG A 185 -12.23 7.61 -3.66
C ARG A 185 -11.14 7.48 -2.61
N LEU A 186 -10.20 6.58 -2.86
CA LEU A 186 -8.96 6.49 -2.10
C LEU A 186 -7.80 6.06 -3.00
N ILE A 187 -6.58 6.11 -2.45
CA ILE A 187 -5.42 5.45 -3.04
C ILE A 187 -5.20 4.15 -2.25
N GLY A 188 -5.20 3.01 -2.92
CA GLY A 188 -4.85 1.71 -2.34
C GLY A 188 -3.47 1.24 -2.82
N GLU A 189 -2.86 0.33 -2.08
CA GLU A 189 -1.56 -0.25 -2.45
C GLU A 189 -1.67 -1.72 -2.83
N VAL A 190 -1.20 -2.08 -4.03
CA VAL A 190 -0.98 -3.48 -4.43
C VAL A 190 0.51 -3.73 -4.49
N GLN A 191 0.98 -4.68 -3.69
CA GLN A 191 2.38 -5.10 -3.71
C GLN A 191 2.50 -6.43 -4.46
N ILE A 192 3.30 -6.48 -5.51
CA ILE A 192 3.54 -7.68 -6.31
C ILE A 192 4.88 -8.29 -5.90
N HIS A 193 4.85 -9.57 -5.53
CA HIS A 193 5.97 -10.33 -5.00
C HIS A 193 6.28 -11.53 -5.86
N ASP A 194 7.55 -11.92 -5.84
CA ASP A 194 7.90 -13.30 -6.09
C ASP A 194 7.51 -14.16 -4.86
N ARG A 195 7.12 -15.42 -5.09
CA ARG A 195 6.72 -16.36 -4.03
C ARG A 195 7.79 -16.55 -2.96
N GLU A 196 9.03 -16.80 -3.35
CA GLU A 196 10.13 -17.04 -2.41
C GLU A 196 10.40 -15.78 -1.57
N MET A 197 10.36 -14.61 -2.21
CA MET A 197 10.49 -13.31 -1.55
C MET A 197 9.35 -13.02 -0.57
N HIS A 198 8.12 -13.42 -0.92
CA HIS A 198 6.95 -13.23 -0.06
C HIS A 198 7.06 -14.09 1.21
N GLU A 199 7.49 -15.34 1.09
CA GLU A 199 7.71 -16.24 2.24
C GLU A 199 8.78 -15.67 3.18
N LEU A 200 9.90 -15.20 2.62
CA LEU A 200 10.95 -14.54 3.39
C LEU A 200 10.41 -13.28 4.11
N LYS A 201 9.61 -12.46 3.43
CA LYS A 201 8.98 -11.28 4.04
C LYS A 201 8.11 -11.63 5.24
N LEU A 202 7.36 -12.73 5.19
CA LEU A 202 6.54 -13.14 6.33
C LEU A 202 7.39 -13.46 7.56
N GLN A 203 8.53 -14.12 7.36
CA GLN A 203 9.51 -14.38 8.43
C GLN A 203 10.11 -13.08 8.96
N MET A 204 10.53 -12.19 8.07
CA MET A 204 11.07 -10.88 8.43
C MET A 204 10.05 -10.01 9.17
N HIS A 205 8.78 -10.04 8.77
CA HIS A 205 7.74 -9.26 9.44
C HIS A 205 7.58 -9.66 10.91
N ARG A 206 7.69 -10.96 11.20
CA ARG A 206 7.69 -11.48 12.59
C ARG A 206 8.89 -10.94 13.37
N LEU A 207 10.08 -10.96 12.79
CA LEU A 207 11.28 -10.37 13.41
C LEU A 207 11.12 -8.87 13.66
N TYR A 208 10.56 -8.12 12.71
CA TYR A 208 10.27 -6.70 12.87
C TYR A 208 9.21 -6.39 13.92
N MET A 209 8.26 -7.29 14.17
CA MET A 209 7.30 -7.14 15.26
C MET A 209 8.02 -7.27 16.62
N VAL A 210 8.92 -8.24 16.76
CA VAL A 210 9.73 -8.43 17.97
C VAL A 210 10.65 -7.23 18.20
N LYS A 211 11.41 -6.81 17.19
CA LYS A 211 12.32 -5.64 17.30
C LYS A 211 11.57 -4.39 17.77
N ARG A 212 10.40 -4.12 17.18
CA ARG A 212 9.57 -2.97 17.56
C ARG A 212 9.00 -3.07 18.97
N ALA A 213 8.67 -4.27 19.43
CA ALA A 213 8.21 -4.48 20.80
C ALA A 213 9.34 -4.15 21.79
N ILE A 214 10.57 -4.59 21.51
CA ILE A 214 11.75 -4.28 22.31
C ILE A 214 12.02 -2.77 22.32
N ASP A 215 12.05 -2.13 21.15
CA ASP A 215 12.29 -0.70 21.03
C ASP A 215 11.22 0.12 21.79
N SER A 216 9.98 -0.37 21.85
CA SER A 216 8.90 0.28 22.58
C SER A 216 9.04 0.12 24.10
N SER A 217 9.59 -1.00 24.59
CA SER A 217 9.83 -1.24 26.02
C SER A 217 10.95 -0.36 26.56
N ASN A 218 12.01 -0.15 25.77
CA ASN A 218 13.17 0.68 26.15
C ASN A 218 12.89 2.19 26.17
N LEU A 219 11.70 2.62 25.71
CA LEU A 219 11.26 4.02 25.74
C LEU A 219 10.59 4.40 27.08
N PHE A 220 10.41 3.44 27.99
CA PHE A 220 9.81 3.63 29.32
C PHE A 220 10.80 3.44 30.48
N GLU A 221 12.10 3.28 30.20
CA GLU A 221 13.20 3.37 31.16
C GLU A 221 13.89 4.74 31.05
#